data_AF-A0AA88J7P4-F1
#
_entry.id   AF-A0AA88J7P4-F1
#
_cell.length_a   1.000
_cell.length_b   1.000
_cell.length_c   1.000
_cell.angle_alpha   90.00
_cell.angle_beta   90.00
_cell.angle_gamma   90.00
#
_symmetry.space_group_name_H-M   'P 1'
#
loop_
_entity.id
_entity.type
_entity.pdbx_description
1 polymer ?
#
loop_
_entity_poly.entity_id
_entity_poly.type
_entity_poly.pdbx_seq_one_letter_code
_entity_poly.pdbx_strand_id
1 'polypeptide(L)'
;MESTSQLLPEGKGKELVTEADEVKLEIAEDTNKVEMEHQFREQESIYEYARSIVERAKGKCALYRVHSGLRDGGAKHYEPVIVSIGPYHHGKTPFQDMEEHKEHYLRELLRRVKENNAERYVEALKNEKREPQALHCYVDIFKMDVDSFGRCMVVEASSKA
;
A
#
# COMPACT_ATOMS: atom_id res chain seq x y z
N MET A 1 54.50 -39.31 51.78
CA MET A 1 55.29 -38.83 50.63
C MET A 1 54.43 -39.05 49.40
N GLU A 2 54.33 -37.98 48.63
CA GLU A 2 53.61 -37.74 47.38
C GLU A 2 53.39 -38.95 46.46
N SER A 3 52.24 -39.02 45.79
CA SER A 3 52.19 -38.56 44.40
C SER A 3 50.76 -38.51 43.85
N THR A 4 50.50 -37.40 43.18
CA THR A 4 49.30 -37.02 42.43
C THR A 4 49.28 -37.72 41.08
N SER A 5 48.10 -38.13 40.60
CA SER A 5 47.81 -38.14 39.16
C SER A 5 46.30 -37.97 38.95
N GLN A 6 45.95 -36.75 38.52
CA GLN A 6 44.66 -36.44 37.92
C GLN A 6 44.67 -36.96 36.49
N LEU A 7 43.71 -37.80 36.11
CA LEU A 7 43.37 -37.97 34.69
C LEU A 7 42.33 -36.92 34.30
N LEU A 8 42.73 -36.03 33.40
CA LEU A 8 41.87 -35.11 32.65
C LEU A 8 41.01 -35.88 31.63
N PRO A 9 39.86 -35.32 31.19
CA PRO A 9 38.99 -35.97 30.22
C PRO A 9 39.56 -35.81 28.81
N GLU A 10 39.88 -36.92 28.14
CA GLU A 10 40.24 -36.90 26.72
C GLU A 10 39.04 -37.19 25.83
N GLY A 11 38.85 -36.31 24.84
CA GLY A 11 38.09 -36.63 23.62
C GLY A 11 36.70 -35.99 23.51
N LYS A 12 36.63 -34.66 23.34
CA LYS A 12 35.56 -34.11 22.50
C LYS A 12 35.83 -34.61 21.08
N GLY A 13 35.04 -35.57 20.61
CA GLY A 13 35.06 -36.02 19.23
C GLY A 13 34.92 -34.80 18.32
N LYS A 14 35.85 -34.65 17.38
CA LYS A 14 35.69 -33.70 16.28
C LYS A 14 34.53 -34.24 15.46
N GLU A 15 33.41 -33.55 15.50
CA GLU A 15 32.28 -33.81 14.61
C GLU A 15 32.80 -33.68 13.18
N LEU A 16 32.82 -34.80 12.45
CA LEU A 16 33.22 -34.84 11.05
C LEU A 16 32.10 -34.13 10.27
N VAL A 17 32.32 -32.87 9.92
CA VAL A 17 31.45 -32.12 9.02
C VAL A 17 31.39 -32.90 7.72
N THR A 18 30.18 -33.30 7.31
CA THR A 18 30.00 -34.09 6.09
C THR A 18 29.97 -33.16 4.87
N GLU A 19 30.30 -33.69 3.69
CA GLU A 19 30.21 -32.95 2.41
C GLU A 19 28.80 -32.39 2.18
N ALA A 20 27.76 -33.07 2.69
CA ALA A 20 26.39 -32.58 2.66
C ALA A 20 26.13 -31.37 3.58
N ASP A 21 26.89 -31.24 4.67
CA ASP A 21 26.81 -30.09 5.58
C ASP A 21 27.53 -28.87 5.01
N GLU A 22 28.65 -29.07 4.31
CA GLU A 22 29.36 -28.00 3.59
C GLU A 22 28.50 -27.42 2.46
N VAL A 23 27.87 -28.27 1.65
CA VAL A 23 26.94 -27.83 0.58
C VAL A 23 25.74 -27.07 1.15
N LYS A 24 25.21 -27.46 2.32
CA LYS A 24 24.13 -26.73 2.98
C LYS A 24 24.56 -25.35 3.47
N LEU A 25 25.78 -25.23 4.00
CA LEU A 25 26.34 -23.95 4.43
C LEU A 25 26.51 -23.01 3.24
N GLU A 26 27.06 -23.49 2.12
CA GLU A 26 27.24 -22.69 0.91
C GLU A 26 25.90 -22.22 0.33
N ILE A 27 24.90 -23.10 0.24
CA ILE A 27 23.54 -22.73 -0.21
C ILE A 27 22.90 -21.69 0.74
N ALA A 28 23.09 -21.84 2.05
CA ALA A 28 22.55 -20.89 3.02
C ALA A 28 23.25 -19.52 2.93
N GLU A 29 24.56 -19.48 2.71
CA GLU A 29 25.33 -18.24 2.49
C GLU A 29 24.89 -17.52 1.21
N ASP A 30 24.72 -18.25 0.11
CA ASP A 30 24.23 -17.70 -1.15
C ASP A 30 22.78 -17.19 -1.01
N THR A 31 21.93 -17.92 -0.30
CA THR A 31 20.54 -17.50 -0.03
C THR A 31 20.51 -16.22 0.81
N ASN A 32 21.29 -16.15 1.89
CA ASN A 32 21.41 -14.96 2.74
C ASN A 32 21.92 -13.74 1.95
N LYS A 33 22.85 -13.94 1.02
CA LYS A 33 23.37 -12.87 0.17
C LYS A 33 22.29 -12.34 -0.77
N VAL A 34 21.54 -13.23 -1.44
CA VAL A 34 20.43 -12.85 -2.32
C VAL A 34 19.32 -12.12 -1.54
N GLU A 35 19.00 -12.59 -0.34
CA GLU A 35 18.03 -11.95 0.56
C GLU A 35 18.47 -10.55 0.99
N MET A 36 19.74 -10.38 1.40
CA MET A 36 20.28 -9.07 1.73
C MET A 36 20.25 -8.09 0.55
N GLU A 37 20.62 -8.55 -0.65
CA GLU A 37 20.54 -7.71 -1.85
C GLU A 37 19.10 -7.33 -2.21
N HIS A 38 18.14 -8.25 -2.04
CA HIS A 38 16.73 -7.98 -2.23
C HIS A 38 16.24 -6.90 -1.26
N GLN A 39 16.54 -7.06 0.02
CA GLN A 39 16.16 -6.11 1.07
C GLN A 39 16.79 -4.73 0.83
N PHE A 40 18.06 -4.67 0.41
CA PHE A 40 18.72 -3.41 0.07
C PHE A 40 18.05 -2.72 -1.13
N ARG A 41 17.72 -3.47 -2.20
CA ARG A 41 16.99 -2.94 -3.36
C ARG A 41 15.61 -2.42 -3.00
N GLU A 42 14.86 -3.13 -2.16
CA GLU A 42 13.56 -2.66 -1.69
C GLU A 42 13.66 -1.39 -0.86
N GLN A 43 14.65 -1.32 0.04
CA GLN A 43 14.88 -0.16 0.88
C GLN A 43 15.26 1.09 0.06
N GLU A 44 16.12 0.93 -0.94
CA GLU A 44 16.46 2.00 -1.88
C GLU A 44 15.23 2.45 -2.68
N SER A 45 14.40 1.51 -3.15
CA SER A 45 13.15 1.83 -3.85
C SER A 45 12.17 2.63 -2.98
N ILE A 46 12.04 2.26 -1.70
CA ILE A 46 11.19 3.00 -0.75
C ILE A 46 11.73 4.43 -0.56
N TYR A 47 13.05 4.58 -0.45
CA TYR A 47 13.68 5.88 -0.25
C TYR A 47 13.53 6.79 -1.46
N GLU A 48 13.72 6.28 -2.68
CA GLU A 48 13.47 7.04 -3.91
C GLU A 48 11.99 7.40 -4.05
N TYR A 49 11.07 6.50 -3.68
CA TYR A 49 9.65 6.82 -3.63
C TYR A 49 9.37 7.98 -2.66
N ALA A 50 9.89 7.92 -1.43
CA ALA A 50 9.73 8.98 -0.43
C ALA A 50 10.33 10.32 -0.89
N ARG A 51 11.51 10.32 -1.51
CA ARG A 51 12.11 11.53 -2.09
C ARG A 51 11.20 12.11 -3.17
N SER A 52 10.66 11.27 -4.05
CA SER A 52 9.75 11.69 -5.11
C SER A 52 8.44 12.29 -4.56
N ILE A 53 7.93 11.76 -3.44
CA ILE A 53 6.78 12.30 -2.70
C ILE A 53 7.08 13.73 -2.24
N VAL A 54 8.20 13.90 -1.54
CA VAL A 54 8.61 15.20 -0.97
C VAL A 54 8.76 16.26 -2.06
N GLU A 55 9.37 15.92 -3.19
CA GLU A 55 9.52 16.84 -4.32
C GLU A 55 8.18 17.22 -4.96
N ARG A 56 7.27 16.24 -5.15
CA ARG A 56 5.91 16.51 -5.66
C ARG A 56 5.03 17.29 -4.67
N ALA A 57 5.29 17.15 -3.36
CA ALA A 57 4.53 17.79 -2.29
C ALA A 57 4.77 19.30 -2.21
N LYS A 58 5.91 19.79 -2.70
CA LYS A 58 6.30 21.19 -2.55
C LYS A 58 5.24 22.13 -3.14
N GLY A 59 4.50 22.78 -2.25
CA GLY A 59 3.47 23.77 -2.59
C GLY A 59 2.17 23.19 -3.18
N LYS A 60 1.91 21.89 -3.04
CA LYS A 60 0.73 21.23 -3.63
C LYS A 60 -0.03 20.39 -2.60
N CYS A 61 -1.36 20.34 -2.73
CA CYS A 61 -2.18 19.33 -2.07
C CYS A 61 -1.96 17.99 -2.80
N ALA A 62 -1.54 16.96 -2.08
CA ALA A 62 -1.27 15.66 -2.67
C ALA A 62 -1.72 14.49 -1.77
N LEU A 63 -2.39 13.53 -2.39
CA LEU A 63 -2.83 12.25 -1.85
C LEU A 63 -1.86 11.18 -2.35
N TYR A 64 -1.16 10.58 -1.41
CA TYR A 64 -0.11 9.61 -1.68
C TYR A 64 -0.59 8.20 -1.35
N ARG A 65 -0.21 7.26 -2.20
CA ARG A 65 -0.35 5.85 -1.89
C ARG A 65 0.87 5.37 -1.13
N VAL A 66 0.67 4.44 -0.21
CA VAL A 66 1.80 3.79 0.48
C VAL A 66 2.53 2.88 -0.52
N HIS A 67 3.86 2.97 -0.57
CA HIS A 67 4.73 2.13 -1.42
C HIS A 67 4.45 0.63 -1.22
N SER A 68 4.57 -0.18 -2.28
CA SER A 68 4.26 -1.62 -2.22
C SER A 68 5.12 -2.36 -1.19
N GLY A 69 6.43 -2.12 -1.17
CA GLY A 69 7.32 -2.79 -0.19
C GLY A 69 6.97 -2.50 1.27
N LEU A 70 6.32 -1.35 1.57
CA LEU A 70 5.80 -1.09 2.92
C LEU A 70 4.47 -1.82 3.17
N ARG A 71 3.65 -1.97 2.13
CA ARG A 71 2.37 -2.71 2.21
C ARG A 71 2.58 -4.21 2.37
N ASP A 72 3.66 -4.78 1.82
CA ASP A 72 3.92 -6.22 1.90
C ASP A 72 4.19 -6.67 3.35
N GLY A 73 4.77 -5.79 4.18
CA GLY A 73 4.93 -6.00 5.63
C GLY A 73 3.61 -5.96 6.44
N GLY A 74 2.48 -5.63 5.80
CA GLY A 74 1.16 -5.73 6.41
C GLY A 74 0.10 -4.88 5.70
N ALA A 75 -0.49 -5.41 4.64
CA ALA A 75 -1.47 -4.69 3.82
C ALA A 75 -2.67 -4.17 4.63
N LYS A 76 -3.06 -4.91 5.67
CA LYS A 76 -4.12 -4.56 6.63
C LYS A 76 -3.92 -3.23 7.36
N HIS A 77 -2.68 -2.72 7.44
CA HIS A 77 -2.40 -1.43 8.10
C HIS A 77 -2.68 -0.23 7.19
N TYR A 78 -2.79 -0.46 5.88
CA TYR A 78 -2.87 0.59 4.86
C TYR A 78 -4.12 0.50 3.99
N GLU A 79 -4.92 -0.56 4.14
CA GLU A 79 -6.26 -0.64 3.55
C GLU A 79 -7.29 -0.11 4.55
N PRO A 80 -8.30 0.63 4.10
CA PRO A 80 -9.43 0.99 4.94
C PRO A 80 -10.11 -0.28 5.44
N VAL A 81 -10.70 -0.20 6.64
CA VAL A 81 -11.44 -1.33 7.24
C VAL A 81 -12.94 -1.21 6.98
N ILE A 82 -13.45 0.03 7.01
CA ILE A 82 -14.88 0.32 6.88
C ILE A 82 -15.07 1.31 5.75
N VAL A 83 -14.59 2.53 5.92
CA VAL A 83 -14.82 3.62 4.97
C VAL A 83 -13.63 3.78 4.04
N SER A 84 -13.82 3.42 2.76
CA SER A 84 -12.93 3.87 1.69
C SER A 84 -13.19 5.34 1.37
N ILE A 85 -12.14 6.10 1.01
CA ILE A 85 -12.28 7.49 0.56
C ILE A 85 -11.66 7.60 -0.83
N GLY A 86 -12.42 8.18 -1.76
CA GLY A 86 -11.94 8.45 -3.11
C GLY A 86 -11.70 7.20 -3.96
N PRO A 87 -11.00 7.35 -5.09
CA PRO A 87 -10.95 6.36 -6.17
C PRO A 87 -10.06 5.14 -5.90
N TYR A 88 -9.20 5.17 -4.89
CA TYR A 88 -8.19 4.11 -4.67
C TYR A 88 -8.77 2.74 -4.31
N HIS A 89 -10.00 2.72 -3.81
CA HIS A 89 -10.66 1.52 -3.32
C HIS A 89 -12.01 1.30 -4.02
N HIS A 90 -12.28 2.05 -5.08
CA HIS A 90 -13.53 1.93 -5.83
C HIS A 90 -13.69 0.51 -6.39
N GLY A 91 -14.87 -0.09 -6.21
CA GLY A 91 -15.22 -1.41 -6.74
C GLY A 91 -14.51 -2.60 -6.07
N LYS A 92 -13.73 -2.39 -5.01
CA LYS A 92 -13.15 -3.49 -4.25
C LYS A 92 -14.22 -4.08 -3.32
N THR A 93 -14.37 -5.41 -3.35
CA THR A 93 -15.37 -6.16 -2.58
C THR A 93 -15.50 -5.77 -1.09
N PRO A 94 -14.40 -5.53 -0.34
CA PRO A 94 -14.52 -5.17 1.08
C PRO A 94 -15.23 -3.84 1.37
N PHE A 95 -15.48 -2.99 0.35
CA PHE A 95 -16.03 -1.65 0.53
C PHE A 95 -17.40 -1.47 -0.14
N GLN A 96 -17.98 -2.52 -0.71
CA GLN A 96 -19.26 -2.45 -1.43
C GLN A 96 -20.40 -1.92 -0.55
N ASP A 97 -20.52 -2.40 0.69
CA ASP A 97 -21.52 -1.92 1.66
C ASP A 97 -21.44 -0.40 1.87
N MET A 98 -20.22 0.14 1.92
CA MET A 98 -20.02 1.59 2.03
C MET A 98 -20.29 2.31 0.71
N GLU A 99 -19.98 1.73 -0.44
CA GLU A 99 -20.36 2.32 -1.74
C GLU A 99 -21.87 2.44 -1.86
N GLU A 100 -22.63 1.39 -1.51
CA GLU A 100 -24.10 1.43 -1.48
C GLU A 100 -24.63 2.49 -0.50
N HIS A 101 -23.99 2.62 0.66
CA HIS A 101 -24.35 3.64 1.64
C HIS A 101 -24.16 5.06 1.08
N LYS A 102 -23.03 5.32 0.40
CA LYS A 102 -22.76 6.61 -0.24
C LYS A 102 -23.76 6.91 -1.36
N GLU A 103 -24.11 5.89 -2.17
CA GLU A 103 -25.14 6.02 -3.20
C GLU A 103 -26.54 6.29 -2.61
N HIS A 104 -26.85 5.74 -1.44
CA HIS A 104 -28.09 6.07 -0.73
C HIS A 104 -28.14 7.55 -0.33
N TYR A 105 -27.06 8.11 0.20
CA TYR A 105 -27.00 9.56 0.49
C TYR A 105 -27.11 10.41 -0.76
N LEU A 106 -26.48 10.02 -1.87
CA LEU A 106 -26.64 10.71 -3.14
C LEU A 106 -28.12 10.78 -3.55
N ARG A 107 -28.83 9.64 -3.48
CA ARG A 107 -30.28 9.60 -3.78
C ARG A 107 -31.10 10.51 -2.86
N GLU A 108 -30.81 10.53 -1.56
CA GLU A 108 -31.49 11.42 -0.63
C GLU A 108 -31.20 12.90 -0.90
N LEU A 109 -29.94 13.25 -1.22
CA LEU A 109 -29.56 14.61 -1.60
C LEU A 109 -30.34 15.05 -2.84
N LEU A 110 -30.33 14.24 -3.90
CA LEU A 110 -31.07 14.49 -5.15
C LEU A 110 -32.56 14.73 -4.90
N ARG A 111 -33.18 13.88 -4.06
CA ARG A 111 -34.58 14.04 -3.64
C ARG A 111 -34.83 15.38 -2.94
N ARG A 112 -33.94 15.79 -2.02
CA ARG A 112 -34.07 17.05 -1.27
C ARG A 112 -33.96 18.27 -2.19
N VAL A 113 -33.05 18.24 -3.15
CA VAL A 113 -32.85 19.35 -4.10
C VAL A 113 -33.78 19.31 -5.31
N LYS A 114 -34.67 18.31 -5.38
CA LYS A 114 -35.58 18.08 -6.52
C LYS A 114 -34.83 17.91 -7.85
N GLU A 115 -33.69 17.24 -7.80
CA GLU A 115 -32.90 16.85 -8.96
C GLU A 115 -33.11 15.36 -9.23
N ASN A 116 -33.21 14.98 -10.50
CA ASN A 116 -33.40 13.58 -10.93
C ASN A 116 -32.25 13.05 -11.79
N ASN A 117 -31.29 13.90 -12.14
CA ASN A 117 -30.15 13.58 -12.98
C ASN A 117 -28.85 13.85 -12.19
N ALA A 118 -28.20 12.78 -11.74
CA ALA A 118 -26.93 12.87 -11.01
C ALA A 118 -25.78 13.28 -11.93
N GLU A 119 -25.85 12.90 -13.21
CA GLU A 119 -24.85 13.19 -14.23
C GLU A 119 -24.67 14.70 -14.43
N ARG A 120 -25.69 15.51 -14.15
CA ARG A 120 -25.57 16.97 -14.16
C ARG A 120 -24.46 17.49 -13.23
N TYR A 121 -24.22 16.82 -12.09
CA TYR A 121 -23.13 17.20 -11.19
C TYR A 121 -21.77 16.77 -11.73
N VAL A 122 -21.69 15.64 -12.42
CA VAL A 122 -20.47 15.20 -13.12
C VAL A 122 -20.14 16.19 -14.24
N GLU A 123 -21.13 16.59 -15.03
CA GLU A 123 -20.99 17.63 -16.06
C GLU A 123 -20.57 18.98 -15.47
N ALA A 124 -21.11 19.37 -14.32
CA ALA A 124 -20.68 20.59 -13.63
C ALA A 124 -19.20 20.52 -13.23
N LEU A 125 -18.74 19.39 -12.67
CA LEU A 125 -17.34 19.18 -12.33
C LEU A 125 -16.43 19.25 -13.58
N LYS A 126 -16.86 18.67 -14.70
CA LYS A 126 -16.17 18.75 -16.01
C LYS A 126 -16.06 20.19 -16.51
N ASN A 127 -17.20 20.89 -16.58
CA ASN A 127 -17.31 22.25 -17.12
C ASN A 127 -16.47 23.25 -16.30
N GLU A 128 -16.42 23.05 -14.97
CA GLU A 128 -15.58 23.84 -14.06
C GLU A 128 -14.11 23.37 -14.02
N LYS A 129 -13.75 22.33 -14.77
CA LYS A 129 -12.42 21.70 -14.78
C LYS A 129 -11.95 21.27 -13.38
N ARG A 130 -12.88 20.86 -12.51
CA ARG A 130 -12.58 20.40 -11.14
C ARG A 130 -12.05 18.97 -11.10
N GLU A 131 -12.51 18.09 -11.98
CA GLU A 131 -12.00 16.71 -12.06
C GLU A 131 -10.49 16.67 -12.30
N PRO A 132 -9.91 17.34 -13.34
CA PRO A 132 -8.47 17.31 -13.54
C PRO A 132 -7.69 17.98 -12.40
N GLN A 133 -8.25 19.01 -11.75
CA GLN A 133 -7.63 19.65 -10.58
C GLN A 133 -7.57 18.69 -9.38
N ALA A 134 -8.65 17.96 -9.11
CA ALA A 134 -8.69 16.95 -8.07
C ALA A 134 -7.79 15.76 -8.41
N LEU A 135 -7.78 15.33 -9.68
CA LEU A 135 -6.91 14.25 -10.17
C LEU A 135 -5.43 14.59 -9.97
N HIS A 136 -5.03 15.85 -10.17
CA HIS A 136 -3.65 16.32 -9.93
C HIS A 136 -3.22 16.23 -8.46
N CYS A 137 -4.17 16.13 -7.53
CA CYS A 137 -3.85 15.85 -6.13
C CYS A 137 -3.46 14.39 -5.94
N TYR A 138 -3.87 13.47 -6.80
CA TYR A 138 -3.47 12.07 -6.67
C TYR A 138 -2.18 11.81 -7.42
N VAL A 139 -1.25 11.16 -6.73
CA VAL A 139 0.11 10.97 -7.25
C VAL A 139 0.26 9.78 -8.18
N ASP A 140 -0.68 8.84 -8.13
CA ASP A 140 -0.65 7.64 -8.95
C ASP A 140 -1.41 7.83 -10.27
N ILE A 141 -1.03 7.03 -11.27
CA ILE A 141 -1.77 6.91 -12.53
C ILE A 141 -2.98 6.00 -12.28
N PHE A 142 -4.19 6.54 -12.47
CA PHE A 142 -5.42 5.75 -12.36
C PHE A 142 -5.67 4.95 -13.63
N LYS A 143 -6.06 3.68 -13.45
CA LYS A 143 -6.75 2.89 -14.49
C LYS A 143 -8.25 3.20 -14.46
N MET A 144 -8.59 4.48 -14.47
CA MET A 144 -9.97 4.95 -14.44
C MET A 144 -10.07 6.19 -15.33
N ASP A 145 -11.10 6.24 -16.16
CA ASP A 145 -11.37 7.40 -16.99
C ASP A 145 -11.89 8.58 -16.14
N VAL A 146 -11.80 9.79 -16.71
CA VAL A 146 -12.15 11.03 -16.01
C VAL A 146 -13.62 11.06 -15.58
N ASP A 147 -14.53 10.46 -16.36
CA ASP A 147 -15.96 10.44 -16.03
C ASP A 147 -16.24 9.55 -14.83
N SER A 148 -15.61 8.38 -14.80
CA SER A 148 -15.69 7.46 -13.66
C SER A 148 -15.07 8.09 -12.40
N PHE A 149 -14.00 8.87 -12.55
CA PHE A 149 -13.47 9.68 -11.46
C PHE A 149 -14.48 10.73 -10.97
N GLY A 150 -15.10 11.48 -11.89
CA GLY A 150 -16.15 12.45 -11.57
C GLY A 150 -17.31 11.85 -10.79
N ARG A 151 -17.80 10.68 -11.23
CA ARG A 151 -18.84 9.92 -10.52
C ARG A 151 -18.43 9.59 -9.07
N CYS A 152 -17.20 9.10 -8.87
CA CYS A 152 -16.67 8.85 -7.53
C CYS A 152 -16.69 10.12 -6.66
N MET A 153 -16.30 11.26 -7.22
CA MET A 153 -16.27 12.54 -6.49
C MET A 153 -17.67 13.02 -6.11
N VAL A 154 -18.67 12.88 -6.99
CA VAL A 154 -20.07 13.24 -6.71
C VAL A 154 -20.64 12.38 -5.58
N VAL A 155 -20.45 11.06 -5.66
CA VAL A 155 -20.90 10.12 -4.63
C VAL A 155 -20.26 10.45 -3.28
N GLU A 156 -18.94 10.64 -3.23
CA GLU A 156 -18.21 11.00 -2.01
C GLU A 156 -18.68 12.34 -1.41
N ALA A 157 -18.88 13.36 -2.23
CA ALA A 157 -19.32 14.68 -1.78
C ALA A 157 -20.74 14.65 -1.19
N SER A 158 -21.61 13.78 -1.71
CA SER A 158 -22.99 13.64 -1.21
C SER A 158 -23.10 12.90 0.12
N SER A 159 -22.08 12.14 0.50
CA SER A 159 -22.10 11.22 1.66
C SER A 159 -21.92 11.90 3.01
N LYS A 160 -21.96 13.24 3.06
CA LYS A 160 -21.83 14.07 4.27
C LYS A 160 -23.04 14.98 4.50
N ALA A 161 -24.10 14.87 3.69
CA ALA A 161 -25.21 15.83 3.59
C ALA A 161 -26.55 15.34 4.19
#